data_AF-A0AAN0MEA7-F1
#
_entry.id   AF-A0AAN0MEA7-F1
#
_cell.length_a   1.000
_cell.length_b   1.000
_cell.length_c   1.000
_cell.angle_alpha   90.00
_cell.angle_beta   90.00
_cell.angle_gamma   90.00
#
_symmetry.space_group_name_H-M   'P 1'
#
loop_
_entity.id
_entity.type
_entity.pdbx_description
1 polymer ?
#
loop_
_entity_poly.entity_id
_entity_poly.type
_entity_poly.pdbx_seq_one_letter_code
_entity_poly.pdbx_strand_id
1 'polypeptide(L)'
;MPGIGKSYLLEKVLQAARLAEEPLLIRLDFNRIALDVLNPSTLFEEISRQLGDAVPAAAADMRSLRMENATAREAAGNMRHVPRTLLRGVAEAANNSGRTVLIILDTLEHLRSRGETHVAGLFAQLDLLLCYGMRRVTVVSAGRGDALALRQTGCAITRH
;
A
#
# COMPACT_ATOMS: atom_id res chain seq x y z
N MET A 1 -13.42 20.20 18.35
CA MET A 1 -14.42 19.14 18.13
C MET A 1 -13.99 18.25 16.97
N PRO A 2 -13.87 16.92 17.11
CA PRO A 2 -13.52 16.06 15.98
C PRO A 2 -14.66 15.09 15.62
N GLY A 3 -15.31 15.28 14.47
CA GLY A 3 -16.38 14.40 13.99
C GLY A 3 -17.00 14.79 12.64
N ILE A 4 -16.36 15.67 11.86
CA ILE A 4 -16.94 16.20 10.61
C ILE A 4 -16.69 15.21 9.47
N GLY A 5 -17.45 14.12 9.43
CA GLY A 5 -17.88 13.42 8.21
C GLY A 5 -16.85 12.92 7.18
N LYS A 6 -15.52 13.08 7.35
CA LYS A 6 -14.52 12.67 6.35
C LYS A 6 -14.43 11.15 6.21
N SER A 7 -14.37 10.43 7.34
CA SER A 7 -14.41 8.96 7.34
C SER A 7 -15.73 8.46 6.74
N TYR A 8 -16.84 9.14 7.04
CA TYR A 8 -18.14 8.84 6.44
C TYR A 8 -18.18 9.14 4.92
N LEU A 9 -17.59 10.25 4.46
CA LEU A 9 -17.51 10.62 3.05
C LEU A 9 -16.63 9.64 2.27
N LEU A 10 -15.49 9.24 2.85
CA LEU A 10 -14.67 8.17 2.32
C LEU A 10 -15.44 6.86 2.26
N GLU A 11 -16.12 6.46 3.34
CA GLU A 11 -16.96 5.27 3.29
C GLU A 11 -18.03 5.36 2.21
N LYS A 12 -18.62 6.54 1.96
CA LYS A 12 -19.58 6.74 0.87
C LYS A 12 -18.95 6.70 -0.52
N VAL A 13 -17.76 7.28 -0.72
CA VAL A 13 -17.00 7.19 -1.97
C VAL A 13 -16.55 5.75 -2.23
N LEU A 14 -16.11 5.05 -1.19
CA LEU A 14 -15.75 3.63 -1.26
C LEU A 14 -16.96 2.77 -1.54
N GLN A 15 -18.11 3.07 -0.92
CA GLN A 15 -19.37 2.39 -1.19
C GLN A 15 -19.78 2.60 -2.65
N ALA A 16 -19.66 3.82 -3.18
CA ALA A 16 -19.93 4.13 -4.59
C ALA A 16 -18.94 3.42 -5.54
N ALA A 17 -17.65 3.41 -5.23
CA ALA A 17 -16.63 2.72 -6.02
C ALA A 17 -16.82 1.19 -6.02
N ARG A 18 -17.19 0.62 -4.87
CA ARG A 18 -17.55 -0.81 -4.73
C ARG A 18 -18.73 -1.18 -5.62
N LEU A 19 -19.73 -0.30 -5.71
CA LEU A 19 -20.91 -0.51 -6.55
C LEU A 19 -20.62 -0.40 -8.06
N ALA A 20 -19.53 0.25 -8.47
CA ALA A 20 -19.19 0.45 -9.87
C ALA A 20 -18.19 -0.58 -10.43
N GLU A 21 -17.08 -0.83 -9.73
CA GLU A 21 -15.98 -1.68 -10.23
C GLU A 21 -15.43 -2.67 -9.19
N GLU A 22 -15.99 -2.71 -7.99
CA GLU A 22 -15.59 -3.60 -6.89
C GLU A 22 -14.05 -3.65 -6.68
N PRO A 23 -13.37 -2.53 -6.33
CA PRO A 23 -11.92 -2.50 -6.23
C PRO A 23 -11.38 -3.36 -5.09
N LEU A 24 -10.13 -3.80 -5.23
CA LEU A 24 -9.35 -4.41 -4.16
C LEU A 24 -8.93 -3.32 -3.18
N LEU A 25 -9.61 -3.27 -2.04
CA LEU A 25 -9.41 -2.23 -1.05
C LEU A 25 -8.21 -2.57 -0.15
N ILE A 26 -7.24 -1.67 -0.09
CA ILE A 26 -6.12 -1.73 0.84
C ILE A 26 -6.14 -0.47 1.70
N ARG A 27 -6.18 -0.60 3.03
CA ARG A 27 -6.18 0.54 3.96
C ARG A 27 -4.91 0.54 4.81
N LEU A 28 -4.10 1.58 4.65
CA LEU A 28 -2.90 1.83 5.44
C LEU A 28 -3.24 2.84 6.53
N ASP A 29 -3.35 2.38 7.78
CA ASP A 29 -3.66 3.21 8.95
C ASP A 29 -2.38 3.56 9.71
N PHE A 30 -1.95 4.83 9.62
CA PHE A 30 -0.70 5.30 10.23
C PHE A 30 -0.80 5.61 11.74
N ASN A 31 -1.99 5.46 12.33
CA ASN A 31 -2.14 5.50 13.78
C ASN A 31 -1.72 4.18 14.45
N ARG A 32 -1.61 3.09 13.67
CA ARG A 32 -1.18 1.80 14.18
C ARG A 32 0.34 1.74 14.32
N ILE A 33 0.80 1.36 15.52
CA ILE A 33 2.23 1.20 15.85
C ILE A 33 2.94 0.20 14.92
N ALA A 34 2.22 -0.77 14.35
CA ALA A 34 2.78 -1.85 13.55
C ALA A 34 3.16 -1.45 12.11
N LEU A 35 2.70 -0.31 11.59
CA LEU A 35 3.02 0.13 10.23
C LEU A 35 4.11 1.20 10.27
N ASP A 36 5.37 0.75 10.20
CA ASP A 36 6.50 1.65 10.01
C ASP A 36 6.75 1.84 8.50
N VAL A 37 6.30 2.97 7.95
CA VAL A 37 6.52 3.28 6.53
C VAL A 37 7.98 3.53 6.15
N LEU A 38 8.87 3.77 7.12
CA LEU A 38 10.31 3.78 6.87
C LEU A 38 10.90 2.37 6.81
N ASN A 39 10.10 1.36 7.13
CA ASN A 39 10.39 -0.05 6.93
C ASN A 39 9.53 -0.60 5.78
N PRO A 40 10.06 -0.56 4.54
CA PRO A 40 9.37 -1.05 3.35
C PRO A 40 8.82 -2.48 3.52
N SER A 41 9.52 -3.36 4.23
CA SER A 41 9.11 -4.74 4.42
C SER A 41 7.79 -4.84 5.19
N THR A 42 7.60 -4.05 6.24
CA THR A 42 6.33 -4.04 7.01
C THR A 42 5.17 -3.49 6.17
N LEU A 43 5.43 -2.49 5.33
CA LEU A 43 4.45 -1.93 4.41
C LEU A 43 3.97 -2.96 3.39
N PHE A 44 4.89 -3.66 2.71
CA PHE A 44 4.50 -4.64 1.69
C PHE A 44 3.96 -5.94 2.28
N GLU A 45 4.36 -6.33 3.48
CA GLU A 45 3.71 -7.43 4.21
C GLU A 45 2.25 -7.13 4.51
N GLU A 46 1.93 -5.90 4.92
CA GLU A 46 0.55 -5.48 5.18
C GLU A 46 -0.27 -5.40 3.89
N ILE A 47 0.30 -4.85 2.81
CA ILE A 47 -0.32 -4.85 1.47
C ILE A 47 -0.59 -6.29 1.02
N SER A 48 0.39 -7.19 1.13
CA SER A 48 0.27 -8.60 0.76
C SER A 48 -0.80 -9.32 1.60
N ARG A 49 -0.86 -9.04 2.91
CA ARG A 49 -1.88 -9.60 3.80
C ARG A 49 -3.28 -9.19 3.36
N GLN A 50 -3.53 -7.89 3.20
CA GLN A 50 -4.85 -7.38 2.79
C GLN A 50 -5.23 -7.85 1.37
N LEU A 51 -4.27 -7.96 0.46
CA LEU A 51 -4.50 -8.49 -0.88
C LEU A 51 -4.88 -9.97 -0.86
N GLY A 52 -4.22 -10.78 -0.04
CA GLY A 52 -4.57 -12.19 0.17
C GLY A 52 -5.96 -12.36 0.77
N ASP A 53 -6.35 -11.49 1.71
CA ASP A 53 -7.70 -11.48 2.28
C ASP A 53 -8.76 -11.11 1.23
N ALA A 54 -8.44 -10.20 0.30
CA ALA A 54 -9.34 -9.71 -0.74
C ALA A 54 -9.40 -10.61 -2.00
N VAL A 55 -8.37 -11.42 -2.24
CA VAL A 55 -8.26 -12.35 -3.39
C VAL A 55 -8.00 -13.76 -2.84
N PRO A 56 -9.05 -14.53 -2.51
CA PRO A 56 -8.90 -15.84 -1.87
C PRO A 56 -7.99 -16.81 -2.64
N ALA A 57 -8.02 -16.76 -3.98
CA ALA A 57 -7.18 -17.58 -4.84
C ALA A 57 -5.66 -17.30 -4.68
N ALA A 58 -5.28 -16.11 -4.22
CA ALA A 58 -3.89 -15.71 -3.99
C ALA A 58 -3.46 -15.82 -2.52
N ALA A 59 -4.38 -16.16 -1.60
CA ALA A 59 -4.13 -16.09 -0.16
C ALA A 59 -2.97 -16.99 0.30
N ALA A 60 -2.89 -18.22 -0.23
CA ALA A 60 -1.83 -19.17 0.10
C ALA A 60 -0.46 -18.66 -0.38
N ASP A 61 -0.36 -18.21 -1.63
CA ASP A 61 0.87 -17.68 -2.21
C ASP A 61 1.33 -16.42 -1.48
N MET A 62 0.40 -15.51 -1.17
CA MET A 62 0.71 -14.30 -0.39
C MET A 62 1.19 -14.63 1.03
N ARG A 63 0.69 -15.71 1.63
CA ARG A 63 1.20 -16.19 2.92
C ARG A 63 2.62 -16.74 2.78
N SER A 64 2.88 -17.56 1.77
CA SER A 64 4.20 -18.14 1.51
C SER A 64 5.26 -17.06 1.27
N LEU A 65 4.97 -16.08 0.41
CA LEU A 65 5.89 -14.98 0.12
C LEU A 65 6.21 -14.13 1.36
N ARG A 66 5.24 -13.94 2.26
CA ARG A 66 5.48 -13.24 3.54
C ARG A 66 6.37 -14.07 4.48
N MET A 67 6.19 -15.39 4.53
CA MET A 67 7.06 -16.28 5.32
C MET A 67 8.49 -16.26 4.77
N GLU A 68 8.65 -16.38 3.45
CA GLU A 68 9.97 -16.28 2.80
C GLU A 68 10.64 -14.93 3.07
N ASN A 69 9.87 -13.84 3.00
CA ASN A 69 10.38 -12.51 3.34
C ASN A 69 10.85 -12.42 4.79
N ALA A 70 10.06 -12.94 5.74
CA ALA A 70 10.45 -12.96 7.15
C ALA A 70 11.78 -13.71 7.35
N THR A 71 11.93 -14.89 6.77
CA THR A 71 13.18 -15.67 6.82
C THR A 71 14.35 -14.95 6.16
N ALA A 72 14.14 -14.33 4.99
CA ALA A 72 15.17 -13.58 4.29
C ALA A 72 15.65 -12.36 5.09
N ARG A 73 14.73 -11.68 5.79
CA ARG A 73 15.05 -10.54 6.66
C ARG A 73 15.88 -10.95 7.87
N GLU A 74 15.54 -12.06 8.50
CA GLU A 74 16.31 -12.64 9.61
C GLU A 74 17.74 -12.99 9.16
N ALA A 75 17.88 -13.66 8.01
CA ALA A 75 19.18 -14.05 7.47
C ALA A 75 20.05 -12.86 7.04
N ALA A 76 19.44 -11.81 6.46
CA ALA A 76 20.18 -10.65 5.95
C ALA A 76 20.54 -9.62 7.02
N GLY A 77 19.91 -9.66 8.20
CA GLY A 77 20.03 -8.61 9.23
C GLY A 77 19.57 -7.22 8.78
N ASN A 78 18.98 -7.09 7.58
CA ASN A 78 18.58 -5.83 6.98
C ASN A 78 17.06 -5.71 6.95
N MET A 79 16.52 -5.00 7.94
CA MET A 79 15.09 -4.79 8.09
C MET A 79 14.47 -3.91 6.99
N ARG A 80 15.27 -3.25 6.13
CA ARG A 80 14.76 -2.36 5.08
C ARG A 80 14.66 -3.00 3.69
N HIS A 81 15.15 -4.24 3.54
CA HIS A 81 15.12 -4.93 2.26
C HIS A 81 13.77 -5.59 2.01
N VAL A 82 13.19 -5.34 0.83
CA VAL A 82 11.99 -6.02 0.35
C VAL A 82 12.41 -6.94 -0.79
N PRO A 83 12.26 -8.26 -0.64
CA PRO A 83 12.51 -9.21 -1.70
C PRO A 83 11.69 -8.87 -2.93
N ARG A 84 12.35 -8.89 -4.09
CA ARG A 84 11.71 -8.66 -5.40
C ARG A 84 10.56 -9.63 -5.65
N THR A 85 10.65 -10.84 -5.09
CA THR A 85 9.61 -11.88 -5.18
C THR A 85 8.31 -11.46 -4.50
N LEU A 86 8.36 -10.83 -3.33
CA LEU A 86 7.18 -10.32 -2.64
C LEU A 86 6.50 -9.21 -3.47
N LEU A 87 7.28 -8.23 -3.95
CA LEU A 87 6.76 -7.12 -4.77
C LEU A 87 6.11 -7.63 -6.05
N ARG A 88 6.77 -8.55 -6.75
CA ARG A 88 6.24 -9.16 -7.97
C ARG A 88 4.98 -9.97 -7.70
N GLY A 89 4.97 -10.81 -6.65
CA GLY A 89 3.80 -11.60 -6.29
C GLY A 89 2.59 -10.73 -5.94
N VAL A 90 2.78 -9.62 -5.24
CA VAL A 90 1.73 -8.63 -4.96
C VAL A 90 1.19 -8.02 -6.26
N ALA A 91 2.07 -7.61 -7.18
CA ALA A 91 1.66 -7.06 -8.48
C ALA A 91 0.91 -8.10 -9.34
N GLU A 92 1.39 -9.34 -9.38
CA GLU A 92 0.77 -10.44 -10.13
C GLU A 92 -0.61 -10.80 -9.56
N ALA A 93 -0.74 -10.96 -8.25
CA ALA A 93 -2.02 -11.25 -7.62
C ALA A 93 -3.05 -10.14 -7.88
N ALA A 94 -2.63 -8.87 -7.78
CA ALA A 94 -3.48 -7.73 -8.12
C ALA A 94 -3.91 -7.75 -9.59
N ASN A 95 -2.96 -7.94 -10.52
CA ASN A 95 -3.25 -7.96 -11.95
C ASN A 95 -4.14 -9.14 -12.37
N ASN A 96 -3.90 -10.33 -11.82
CA ASN A 96 -4.65 -11.55 -12.12
C ASN A 96 -6.10 -11.48 -11.62
N SER A 97 -6.37 -10.65 -10.60
CA SER A 97 -7.75 -10.39 -10.17
C SER A 97 -8.56 -9.61 -11.21
N GLY A 98 -7.90 -8.91 -12.15
CA GLY A 98 -8.52 -8.00 -13.11
C GLY A 98 -9.08 -6.71 -12.51
N ARG A 99 -9.03 -6.53 -11.18
CA ARG A 99 -9.65 -5.43 -10.44
C ARG A 99 -8.66 -4.29 -10.17
N THR A 100 -9.19 -3.08 -10.01
CA THR A 100 -8.38 -1.92 -9.57
C THR A 100 -8.02 -2.07 -8.10
N VAL A 101 -6.75 -1.86 -7.74
CA VAL A 101 -6.28 -1.75 -6.35
C VAL A 101 -6.48 -0.31 -5.89
N LEU A 102 -7.28 -0.14 -4.84
CA LEU A 102 -7.55 1.16 -4.22
C LEU A 102 -6.87 1.21 -2.85
N ILE A 103 -5.79 1.98 -2.76
CA ILE A 103 -5.01 2.18 -1.54
C ILE A 103 -5.51 3.43 -0.82
N ILE A 104 -6.02 3.27 0.39
CA ILE A 104 -6.40 4.36 1.28
C ILE A 104 -5.26 4.64 2.24
N LEU A 105 -4.78 5.87 2.24
CA LEU A 105 -3.85 6.40 3.22
C LEU A 105 -4.65 7.07 4.34
N ASP A 106 -4.80 6.40 5.48
CA ASP A 106 -5.60 6.87 6.59
C ASP A 106 -4.75 7.42 7.74
N THR A 107 -5.26 8.44 8.42
CA THR A 107 -4.55 9.22 9.45
C THR A 107 -3.19 9.75 9.01
N LEU A 108 -3.07 10.19 7.75
CA LEU A 108 -1.82 10.66 7.16
C LEU A 108 -1.21 11.87 7.91
N GLU A 109 -2.01 12.64 8.65
CA GLU A 109 -1.53 13.69 9.56
C GLU A 109 -0.54 13.18 10.61
N HIS A 110 -0.67 11.94 11.09
CA HIS A 110 0.30 11.32 12.01
C HIS A 110 1.65 11.07 11.33
N LEU A 111 1.62 10.78 10.03
CA LEU A 111 2.85 10.62 9.28
C LEU A 111 3.52 11.97 9.01
N ARG A 112 2.73 12.99 8.67
CA ARG A 112 3.22 14.37 8.49
C ARG A 112 3.85 14.93 9.75
N SER A 113 3.28 14.66 10.94
CA SER A 113 3.84 15.15 12.21
C SER A 113 5.20 14.55 12.55
N ARG A 114 5.62 13.47 11.87
CA ARG A 114 6.94 12.85 12.02
C ARG A 114 7.98 13.40 11.02
N GLY A 115 7.56 14.24 10.06
CA GLY A 115 8.43 14.91 9.09
C GLY A 115 7.99 14.70 7.64
N GLU A 116 8.20 15.70 6.78
CA GLU A 116 7.77 15.65 5.36
C GLU A 116 8.47 14.55 4.55
N THR A 117 9.69 14.18 4.94
CA THR A 117 10.47 13.09 4.33
C THR A 117 9.79 11.73 4.45
N HIS A 118 8.97 11.51 5.47
CA HIS A 118 8.23 10.25 5.66
C HIS A 118 7.12 10.08 4.62
N VAL A 119 6.44 11.17 4.26
CA VAL A 119 5.38 11.14 3.23
C VAL A 119 6.01 10.89 1.87
N ALA A 120 7.09 11.59 1.54
CA ALA A 120 7.83 11.34 0.30
C ALA A 120 8.37 9.90 0.23
N GLY A 121 8.90 9.38 1.35
CA GLY A 121 9.34 8.00 1.47
C GLY A 121 8.23 6.99 1.21
N LEU A 122 7.04 7.19 1.79
CA LEU A 122 5.87 6.34 1.54
C LEU A 122 5.51 6.30 0.05
N PHE A 123 5.41 7.44 -0.63
CA PHE A 123 5.09 7.46 -2.05
C PHE A 123 6.18 6.80 -2.90
N ALA A 124 7.46 7.01 -2.57
CA ALA A 124 8.56 6.31 -3.22
C ALA A 124 8.47 4.77 -3.03
N GLN A 125 7.98 4.30 -1.88
CA GLN A 125 7.69 2.88 -1.71
C GLN A 125 6.49 2.44 -2.56
N LEU A 126 5.38 3.18 -2.56
CA LEU A 126 4.20 2.83 -3.38
C LEU A 126 4.52 2.79 -4.88
N ASP A 127 5.42 3.65 -5.36
CA ASP A 127 5.92 3.63 -6.75
C ASP A 127 6.60 2.29 -7.10
N LEU A 128 7.14 1.56 -6.12
CA LEU A 128 7.68 0.22 -6.38
C LEU A 128 6.59 -0.73 -6.89
N LEU A 129 5.33 -0.61 -6.46
CA LEU A 129 4.26 -1.45 -6.99
C LEU A 129 4.12 -1.29 -8.52
N LEU A 130 4.20 -0.05 -9.00
CA LEU A 130 4.17 0.27 -10.43
C LEU A 130 5.41 -0.28 -11.13
N CYS A 131 6.58 -0.06 -10.54
CA CYS A 131 7.86 -0.53 -11.07
C CYS A 131 7.95 -2.06 -11.17
N TYR A 132 7.23 -2.80 -10.32
CA TYR A 132 7.11 -4.27 -10.37
C TYR A 132 5.89 -4.76 -11.16
N GLY A 133 5.19 -3.87 -11.86
CA GLY A 133 4.21 -4.21 -12.90
C GLY A 133 2.76 -4.17 -12.46
N MET A 134 2.42 -3.62 -11.30
CA MET A 134 1.02 -3.38 -10.92
C MET A 134 0.41 -2.33 -11.87
N ARG A 135 -0.68 -2.70 -12.57
CA ARG A 135 -1.21 -1.87 -13.67
C ARG A 135 -2.33 -0.91 -13.26
N ARG A 136 -3.20 -1.35 -12.34
CA ARG A 136 -4.41 -0.63 -11.95
C ARG A 136 -4.35 -0.28 -10.47
N VAL A 137 -3.63 0.78 -10.11
CA VAL A 137 -3.54 1.26 -8.73
C VAL A 137 -4.05 2.69 -8.62
N THR A 138 -4.82 2.97 -7.59
CA THR A 138 -5.30 4.32 -7.24
C THR A 138 -5.02 4.54 -5.77
N VAL A 139 -4.45 5.70 -5.43
CA VAL A 139 -4.13 6.06 -4.04
C VAL A 139 -5.01 7.23 -3.63
N VAL A 140 -5.71 7.10 -2.50
CA VAL A 140 -6.56 8.15 -1.93
C VAL A 140 -6.12 8.42 -0.51
N SER A 141 -5.82 9.68 -0.18
CA SER A 141 -5.49 10.08 1.18
C SER A 141 -6.68 10.65 1.94
N ALA A 142 -6.91 10.12 3.14
CA ALA A 142 -7.82 10.63 4.13
C ALA A 142 -7.02 11.36 5.21
N GLY A 143 -7.20 12.68 5.34
CA GLY A 143 -6.51 13.41 6.40
C GLY A 143 -7.07 14.79 6.71
N ARG A 144 -6.59 15.36 7.82
CA ARG A 144 -6.82 16.77 8.19
C ARG A 144 -5.62 17.60 7.72
N GLY A 145 -5.85 18.51 6.78
CA GLY A 145 -4.84 19.41 6.20
C GLY A 145 -4.99 19.56 4.69
N ASP A 146 -4.16 20.41 4.07
CA ASP A 146 -4.18 20.62 2.62
C ASP A 146 -3.97 19.33 1.84
N ALA A 147 -4.73 19.18 0.75
CA ALA A 147 -4.63 18.06 -0.16
C ALA A 147 -3.22 18.00 -0.75
N LEU A 148 -2.60 16.82 -0.70
CA LEU A 148 -1.33 16.57 -1.37
C LEU A 148 -1.47 16.95 -2.84
N ALA A 149 -0.58 17.82 -3.33
CA ALA A 149 -0.42 18.06 -4.76
C ALA A 149 0.11 16.76 -5.38
N LEU A 150 -0.80 15.91 -5.86
CA LEU A 150 -0.48 14.65 -6.55
C LEU A 150 0.30 14.97 -7.83
N ARG A 151 1.56 14.56 -7.89
CA ARG A 151 2.30 14.44 -9.15
C ARG A 151 2.03 13.07 -9.76
N GLN A 152 1.78 13.03 -11.06
CA GLN A 152 1.90 11.80 -11.83
C GLN A 152 3.40 11.44 -11.91
N THR A 153 3.83 10.37 -11.27
CA THR A 153 5.21 9.87 -11.36
C THR A 153 5.26 8.62 -12.24
N GLY A 154 5.98 8.74 -13.36
CA GLY A 154 6.42 7.60 -14.17
C GLY A 154 7.68 6.97 -13.57
N CYS A 155 7.73 5.64 -13.55
CA CYS A 155 8.86 4.89 -13.04
C CYS A 155 10.08 5.02 -13.98
N ALA A 156 11.17 5.62 -13.50
CA ALA A 156 12.47 5.60 -14.18
C ALA A 156 13.38 4.58 -13.48
N ILE A 157 13.51 3.38 -14.04
CA ILE A 157 14.53 2.41 -13.61
C ILE A 157 15.61 2.36 -14.69
N THR A 158 16.80 2.86 -14.35
CA THR A 158 18.03 2.60 -15.11
C THR A 158 18.33 1.11 -15.00
N ARG A 159 18.29 0.40 -16.13
CA ARG A 159 18.75 -0.99 -16.22
C ARG A 159 20.27 -1.02 -16.00
N HIS A 160 20.72 -1.75 -14.98
CA HIS A 160 22.08 -2.27 -14.88
C HIS A 160 22.01 -3.79 -14.98
#